data_AF-A0A963HZ40-F1
#
_entry.id   AF-A0A963HZ40-F1
#
_cell.length_a   1.000
_cell.length_b   1.000
_cell.length_c   1.000
_cell.angle_alpha   90.00
_cell.angle_beta   90.00
_cell.angle_gamma   90.00
#
_symmetry.space_group_name_H-M   'P 1'
#
loop_
_entity.id
_entity.type
_entity.pdbx_description
1 polymer ?
#
loop_
_entity_poly.entity_id
_entity_poly.type
_entity_poly.pdbx_seq_one_letter_code
_entity_poly.pdbx_strand_id
1 'polypeptide(L)'
;MPLFSGSLAAFDGALQDEYARFVGYFPDSPPAFVQHKFATTGLFPDLGWGLIGSGVAEAMARNDAAQLHDTFVRFTACAHAAFGTPDEQGVYPGGCDHCSLLWPALHSAVLGRGYLASAFACERPLSVRGYAAYCHAVNAMACLDNPAWDRRDAALDKARAYLNAKGKAQVDKAFVGFFVALAEADRAALADSLEAFAGGFLKSDWGRYKPLTKPAMLLSMVAYAGLHLEAPLAEDTLSRLLPAELRAVWQAFARDRAVLARSPFRFGAPLAFLNDGLLPFADDEAAPRAPSHSPATGGKRSDTEM
;
A
#
# COMPACT_ATOMS: atom_id res chain seq x y z
N MET A 1 -20.13 -7.69 9.99
CA MET A 1 -20.60 -6.60 9.12
C MET A 1 -20.70 -7.15 7.71
N PRO A 2 -21.75 -6.81 6.94
CA PRO A 2 -21.81 -7.28 5.57
C PRO A 2 -20.63 -6.65 4.82
N LEU A 3 -19.78 -7.51 4.25
CA LEU A 3 -18.81 -7.10 3.25
C LEU A 3 -19.61 -6.41 2.16
N PHE A 4 -19.29 -5.14 1.86
CA PHE A 4 -19.88 -4.46 0.73
C PHE A 4 -19.83 -5.40 -0.48
N SER A 5 -20.95 -5.61 -1.16
CA SER A 5 -21.06 -6.45 -2.35
C SER A 5 -21.83 -5.64 -3.37
N GLY A 6 -21.14 -4.73 -4.05
CA GLY A 6 -21.78 -3.72 -4.89
C GLY A 6 -20.83 -3.14 -5.91
N SER A 7 -21.39 -2.42 -6.88
CA SER A 7 -20.64 -1.67 -7.88
C SER A 7 -19.97 -0.43 -7.29
N LEU A 8 -19.05 0.20 -8.02
CA LEU A 8 -18.51 1.51 -7.64
C LEU A 8 -19.60 2.57 -7.44
N ALA A 9 -20.67 2.54 -8.24
CA ALA A 9 -21.81 3.44 -8.06
C ALA A 9 -22.53 3.20 -6.72
N ALA A 10 -22.69 1.95 -6.31
CA ALA A 10 -23.25 1.63 -5.00
C ALA A 10 -22.32 2.06 -3.86
N PHE A 11 -21.00 2.03 -4.08
CA PHE A 11 -20.02 2.51 -3.10
C PHE A 11 -20.09 4.03 -2.96
N ASP A 12 -20.14 4.74 -4.08
CA ASP A 12 -20.29 6.19 -4.12
C ASP A 12 -21.60 6.61 -3.39
N GLY A 13 -22.70 5.86 -3.59
CA GLY A 13 -23.94 6.04 -2.82
C GLY A 13 -23.79 5.78 -1.33
N ALA A 14 -23.15 4.67 -0.93
CA ALA A 14 -22.91 4.35 0.48
C ALA A 14 -22.03 5.39 1.19
N LEU A 15 -21.03 5.96 0.49
CA LEU A 15 -20.23 7.08 1.01
C LEU A 15 -21.08 8.34 1.23
N GLN A 16 -21.98 8.66 0.29
CA GLN A 16 -22.87 9.81 0.41
C GLN A 16 -23.82 9.64 1.60
N ASP A 17 -24.41 8.45 1.76
CA ASP A 17 -25.31 8.13 2.88
C ASP A 17 -24.59 8.20 4.24
N GLU A 18 -23.37 7.69 4.30
CA GLU A 18 -22.55 7.77 5.52
C GLU A 18 -22.18 9.22 5.84
N TYR A 19 -21.75 10.00 4.84
CA TYR A 19 -21.43 11.41 5.03
C TYR A 19 -22.67 12.21 5.49
N ALA A 20 -23.84 11.95 4.90
CA ALA A 20 -25.09 12.57 5.34
C ALA A 20 -25.44 12.23 6.80
N ARG A 21 -25.16 10.99 7.25
CA ARG A 21 -25.31 10.62 8.66
C ARG A 21 -24.36 11.42 9.58
N PHE A 22 -23.11 11.60 9.17
CA PHE A 22 -22.16 12.44 9.92
C PHE A 22 -22.60 13.91 9.99
N VAL A 23 -23.14 14.47 8.90
CA VAL A 23 -23.75 15.81 8.92
C VAL A 23 -24.89 15.87 9.94
N GLY A 24 -25.75 14.85 9.98
CA GLY A 24 -26.83 14.74 10.96
C GLY A 24 -26.38 14.59 12.41
N TYR A 25 -25.22 13.95 12.67
CA TYR A 25 -24.66 13.81 14.03
C TYR A 25 -24.07 15.11 14.57
N PHE A 26 -23.70 16.04 13.70
CA PHE A 26 -23.00 17.28 14.06
C PHE A 26 -23.65 18.52 13.40
N PRO A 27 -24.95 18.79 13.67
CA PRO A 27 -25.72 19.79 12.93
C PRO A 27 -25.20 21.23 13.11
N ASP A 28 -24.61 21.54 14.27
CA ASP A 28 -24.09 22.88 14.60
C ASP A 28 -22.58 23.02 14.37
N SER A 29 -21.92 21.97 13.86
CA SER A 29 -20.46 21.98 13.67
C SER A 29 -20.05 22.55 12.31
N PRO A 30 -18.87 23.19 12.18
CA PRO A 30 -18.36 23.65 10.90
C PRO A 30 -18.19 22.49 9.88
N PRO A 31 -18.40 22.72 8.57
CA PRO A 31 -18.26 21.68 7.55
C PRO A 31 -16.90 20.94 7.60
N ALA A 32 -15.80 21.68 7.77
CA ALA A 32 -14.45 21.10 7.86
C ALA A 32 -14.30 20.12 9.04
N PHE A 33 -14.97 20.38 10.17
CA PHE A 33 -14.97 19.46 11.31
C PHE A 33 -15.69 18.15 10.96
N VAL A 34 -16.88 18.26 10.35
CA VAL A 34 -17.68 17.09 9.96
C VAL A 34 -16.95 16.25 8.91
N GLN A 35 -16.35 16.91 7.91
CA GLN A 35 -15.51 16.26 6.89
C GLN A 35 -14.34 15.50 7.51
N HIS A 36 -13.61 16.13 8.44
CA HIS A 36 -12.50 15.49 9.12
C HIS A 36 -12.97 14.29 9.97
N LYS A 37 -14.09 14.41 10.69
CA LYS A 37 -14.67 13.28 11.44
C LYS A 37 -15.09 12.14 10.53
N PHE A 38 -15.80 12.44 9.44
CA PHE A 38 -16.17 11.45 8.45
C PHE A 38 -14.94 10.76 7.85
N ALA A 39 -13.90 11.53 7.47
CA ALA A 39 -12.71 10.97 6.88
C ALA A 39 -11.94 10.03 7.84
N THR A 40 -11.80 10.45 9.10
CA THR A 40 -11.02 9.70 10.10
C THR A 40 -11.77 8.51 10.72
N THR A 41 -13.11 8.54 10.76
CA THR A 41 -13.90 7.49 11.45
C THR A 41 -14.99 6.83 10.61
N GLY A 42 -15.45 7.47 9.53
CA GLY A 42 -16.49 6.95 8.65
C GLY A 42 -15.94 6.15 7.46
N LEU A 43 -14.77 6.53 6.92
CA LEU A 43 -14.18 5.89 5.74
C LEU A 43 -13.57 4.51 6.03
N PHE A 44 -12.81 4.40 7.12
CA PHE A 44 -12.12 3.16 7.51
C PHE A 44 -12.56 2.71 8.90
N PRO A 45 -12.64 1.40 9.17
CA PRO A 45 -12.18 0.29 8.33
C PRO A 45 -13.24 -0.31 7.39
N ASP A 46 -14.46 0.21 7.32
CA ASP A 46 -15.52 -0.55 6.63
C ASP A 46 -15.67 -0.17 5.15
N LEU A 47 -15.90 1.10 4.84
CA LEU A 47 -16.17 1.55 3.47
C LEU A 47 -14.94 1.40 2.57
N GLY A 48 -13.79 1.94 2.97
CA GLY A 48 -12.55 1.88 2.18
C GLY A 48 -12.08 0.45 1.92
N TRP A 49 -12.18 -0.44 2.91
CA TRP A 49 -11.80 -1.84 2.71
C TRP A 49 -12.85 -2.65 1.94
N GLY A 50 -14.13 -2.30 2.07
CA GLY A 50 -15.20 -2.88 1.25
C GLY A 50 -15.06 -2.52 -0.24
N LEU A 51 -14.65 -1.28 -0.54
CA LEU A 51 -14.36 -0.80 -1.89
C LEU A 51 -13.33 -1.67 -2.59
N ILE A 52 -12.15 -1.87 -1.99
CA ILE A 52 -11.05 -2.54 -2.70
C ILE A 52 -11.40 -4.00 -3.05
N GLY A 53 -12.05 -4.71 -2.12
CA GLY A 53 -12.46 -6.10 -2.37
C GLY A 53 -13.53 -6.19 -3.46
N SER A 54 -14.55 -5.33 -3.39
CA SER A 54 -15.68 -5.36 -4.32
C SER A 54 -15.32 -4.86 -5.70
N GLY A 55 -14.56 -3.76 -5.78
CA GLY A 55 -14.15 -3.15 -7.04
C GLY A 55 -13.20 -4.04 -7.83
N VAL A 56 -12.28 -4.76 -7.16
CA VAL A 56 -11.43 -5.77 -7.81
C VAL A 56 -12.27 -6.96 -8.29
N ALA A 57 -13.22 -7.44 -7.50
CA ALA A 57 -14.13 -8.52 -7.92
C ALA A 57 -15.00 -8.10 -9.13
N GLU A 58 -15.49 -6.86 -9.14
CA GLU A 58 -16.25 -6.27 -10.25
C GLU A 58 -15.39 -6.13 -11.51
N ALA A 59 -14.17 -5.64 -11.38
CA ALA A 59 -13.21 -5.54 -12.48
C ALA A 59 -12.92 -6.90 -13.10
N MET A 60 -12.72 -7.93 -12.28
CA MET A 60 -12.53 -9.32 -12.74
C MET A 60 -13.79 -9.84 -13.44
N ALA A 61 -14.97 -9.65 -12.87
CA ALA A 61 -16.23 -10.14 -13.43
C ALA A 61 -16.56 -9.50 -14.79
N ARG A 62 -16.14 -8.25 -15.02
CA ARG A 62 -16.37 -7.51 -16.26
C ARG A 62 -15.19 -7.52 -17.23
N ASN A 63 -14.05 -8.06 -16.82
CA ASN A 63 -12.77 -7.95 -17.52
C ASN A 63 -12.43 -6.48 -17.87
N ASP A 64 -12.53 -5.59 -16.88
CA ASP A 64 -12.46 -4.14 -17.07
C ASP A 64 -11.29 -3.51 -16.30
N ALA A 65 -10.27 -3.10 -17.06
CA ALA A 65 -9.08 -2.45 -16.51
C ALA A 65 -9.34 -1.01 -16.01
N ALA A 66 -10.29 -0.30 -16.61
CA ALA A 66 -10.65 1.05 -16.17
C ALA A 66 -11.36 0.99 -14.81
N GLN A 67 -12.26 0.02 -14.63
CA GLN A 67 -12.89 -0.29 -13.35
C GLN A 67 -11.85 -0.62 -12.25
N LEU A 68 -10.79 -1.38 -12.59
CA LEU A 68 -9.69 -1.66 -11.66
C LEU A 68 -8.97 -0.36 -11.26
N HIS A 69 -8.57 0.45 -12.23
CA HIS A 69 -7.93 1.75 -12.01
C HIS A 69 -8.78 2.64 -11.10
N ASP A 70 -10.05 2.80 -11.44
CA ASP A 70 -11.02 3.61 -10.70
C ASP A 70 -11.23 3.18 -9.25
N THR A 71 -11.16 1.88 -8.99
CA THR A 71 -11.23 1.30 -7.65
C THR A 71 -10.03 1.76 -6.81
N PHE A 72 -8.81 1.65 -7.36
CA PHE A 72 -7.60 2.06 -6.65
C PHE A 72 -7.52 3.59 -6.48
N VAL A 73 -7.92 4.38 -7.48
CA VAL A 73 -7.95 5.85 -7.37
C VAL A 73 -8.90 6.29 -6.25
N ARG A 74 -10.12 5.74 -6.19
CA ARG A 74 -11.07 6.00 -5.10
C ARG A 74 -10.52 5.59 -3.75
N PHE A 75 -9.88 4.41 -3.67
CA PHE A 75 -9.30 3.93 -2.42
C PHE A 75 -8.19 4.87 -1.92
N THR A 76 -7.29 5.29 -2.81
CA THR A 76 -6.21 6.22 -2.47
C THR A 76 -6.74 7.59 -2.07
N ALA A 77 -7.77 8.10 -2.73
CA ALA A 77 -8.43 9.36 -2.36
C ALA A 77 -9.02 9.29 -0.95
N CYS A 78 -9.81 8.25 -0.66
CA CYS A 78 -10.35 8.01 0.68
C CYS A 78 -9.26 7.86 1.74
N ALA A 79 -8.19 7.12 1.43
CA ALA A 79 -7.05 6.97 2.32
C ALA A 79 -6.34 8.29 2.59
N HIS A 80 -6.07 9.08 1.55
CA HIS A 80 -5.45 10.38 1.71
C HIS A 80 -6.29 11.30 2.60
N ALA A 81 -7.61 11.37 2.38
CA ALA A 81 -8.50 12.15 3.23
C ALA A 81 -8.51 11.67 4.69
N ALA A 82 -8.46 10.35 4.92
CA ALA A 82 -8.50 9.76 6.26
C ALA A 82 -7.21 9.95 7.05
N PHE A 83 -6.06 9.77 6.39
CA PHE A 83 -4.76 9.81 7.06
C PHE A 83 -4.12 11.20 7.00
N GLY A 84 -4.46 12.02 6.01
CA GLY A 84 -3.89 13.34 5.79
C GLY A 84 -2.54 13.30 5.06
N THR A 85 -1.90 14.47 4.97
CA THR A 85 -0.52 14.61 4.50
C THR A 85 0.43 14.52 5.70
N PRO A 86 1.55 13.80 5.61
CA PRO A 86 2.56 13.85 6.66
C PRO A 86 3.14 15.26 6.81
N ASP A 87 3.54 15.63 8.01
CA ASP A 87 4.36 16.82 8.23
C ASP A 87 5.77 16.66 7.64
N GLU A 88 6.60 17.69 7.77
CA GLU A 88 7.98 17.70 7.27
C GLU A 88 8.83 16.55 7.87
N GLN A 89 8.46 16.05 9.06
CA GLN A 89 9.12 14.95 9.74
C GLN A 89 8.56 13.57 9.31
N GLY A 90 7.62 13.53 8.36
CA GLY A 90 6.97 12.29 7.93
C GLY A 90 5.92 11.78 8.92
N VAL A 91 5.46 12.61 9.86
CA VAL A 91 4.50 12.23 10.89
C VAL A 91 3.09 12.67 10.48
N TYR A 92 2.15 11.74 10.56
CA TYR A 92 0.76 12.01 10.19
C TYR A 92 -0.03 12.64 11.36
N PRO A 93 -1.12 13.38 11.07
CA PRO A 93 -2.01 13.95 12.07
C PRO A 93 -2.33 12.96 13.21
N GLY A 94 -2.02 13.36 14.45
CA GLY A 94 -2.05 12.48 15.63
C GLY A 94 -0.67 12.12 16.21
N GLY A 95 0.42 12.62 15.60
CA GLY A 95 1.76 12.64 16.20
C GLY A 95 2.45 11.27 16.25
N CYS A 96 1.97 10.29 15.48
CA CYS A 96 2.53 8.95 15.43
C CYS A 96 2.63 8.48 13.99
N ASP A 97 3.80 7.99 13.61
CA ASP A 97 3.93 7.16 12.43
C ASP A 97 3.19 5.83 12.65
N HIS A 98 2.01 5.71 12.06
CA HIS A 98 1.09 4.61 12.29
C HIS A 98 1.31 3.53 11.22
N CYS A 99 1.38 2.28 11.65
CA CYS A 99 1.45 1.12 10.75
C CYS A 99 0.24 0.98 9.79
N SER A 100 -0.75 1.88 9.86
CA SER A 100 -1.92 1.90 8.99
C SER A 100 -1.59 2.44 7.61
N LEU A 101 -0.53 3.23 7.45
CA LEU A 101 -0.10 3.77 6.15
C LEU A 101 0.36 2.70 5.18
N LEU A 102 0.88 1.59 5.72
CA LEU A 102 1.23 0.38 4.98
C LEU A 102 0.19 0.04 3.91
N TRP A 103 -1.07 0.13 4.31
CA TRP A 103 -2.20 -0.33 3.54
C TRP A 103 -2.55 0.58 2.35
N PRO A 104 -2.83 1.89 2.56
CA PRO A 104 -2.86 2.88 1.49
C PRO A 104 -1.64 2.84 0.58
N ALA A 105 -0.44 2.77 1.15
CA ALA A 105 0.81 2.76 0.38
C ALA A 105 0.88 1.54 -0.55
N LEU A 106 0.67 0.34 0.01
CA LEU A 106 0.72 -0.91 -0.73
C LEU A 106 -0.33 -0.96 -1.85
N HIS A 107 -1.58 -0.61 -1.57
CA HIS A 107 -2.63 -0.61 -2.59
C HIS A 107 -2.45 0.50 -3.63
N SER A 108 -1.88 1.64 -3.26
CA SER A 108 -1.57 2.71 -4.22
C SER A 108 -0.40 2.36 -5.14
N ALA A 109 0.45 1.40 -4.79
CA ALA A 109 1.56 0.94 -5.64
C ALA A 109 1.09 0.44 -7.01
N VAL A 110 -0.17 -0.04 -7.09
CA VAL A 110 -0.84 -0.43 -8.33
C VAL A 110 -0.94 0.75 -9.31
N LEU A 111 -1.15 1.96 -8.79
CA LEU A 111 -1.25 3.20 -9.57
C LEU A 111 0.12 3.78 -9.96
N GLY A 112 1.21 3.36 -9.33
CA GLY A 112 2.56 3.85 -9.56
C GLY A 112 3.26 4.38 -8.30
N ARG A 113 4.36 5.12 -8.49
CA ARG A 113 5.24 5.56 -7.39
C ARG A 113 4.79 6.83 -6.66
N GLY A 114 3.92 7.63 -7.26
CA GLY A 114 3.59 8.98 -6.76
C GLY A 114 3.14 9.02 -5.30
N TYR A 115 2.26 8.10 -4.88
CA TYR A 115 1.80 8.04 -3.50
C TYR A 115 2.89 7.56 -2.52
N LEU A 116 3.71 6.59 -2.92
CA LEU A 116 4.78 6.01 -2.10
C LEU A 116 5.83 7.06 -1.71
N ALA A 117 6.23 7.91 -2.66
CA ALA A 117 7.19 8.98 -2.43
C ALA A 117 6.73 9.95 -1.34
N SER A 118 5.42 10.25 -1.29
CA SER A 118 4.84 11.08 -0.25
C SER A 118 4.72 10.38 1.10
N ALA A 119 4.48 9.06 1.10
CA ALA A 119 4.23 8.28 2.30
C ALA A 119 5.50 7.94 3.10
N PHE A 120 6.66 7.93 2.46
CA PHE A 120 7.93 7.46 3.05
C PHE A 120 9.06 8.50 3.04
N ALA A 121 8.74 9.76 3.40
CA ALA A 121 9.66 10.89 3.43
C ALA A 121 10.96 10.67 4.25
N CYS A 122 11.98 11.52 3.98
CA CYS A 122 13.36 11.35 4.43
C CYS A 122 13.59 11.25 5.95
N GLU A 123 12.68 11.80 6.77
CA GLU A 123 12.89 11.97 8.22
C GLU A 123 12.01 11.05 9.10
N ARG A 124 11.18 10.21 8.47
CA ARG A 124 10.15 9.39 9.15
C ARG A 124 10.74 8.55 10.29
N PRO A 125 10.19 8.61 11.52
CA PRO A 125 10.61 7.75 12.64
C PRO A 125 10.29 6.27 12.36
N LEU A 126 10.89 5.37 13.15
CA LEU A 126 10.46 3.96 13.11
C LEU A 126 9.01 3.87 13.60
N SER A 127 8.15 3.20 12.82
CA SER A 127 6.84 2.79 13.30
C SER A 127 7.03 1.78 14.43
N VAL A 128 6.59 2.15 15.63
CA VAL A 128 6.63 1.30 16.83
C VAL A 128 5.24 1.05 17.43
N ARG A 129 4.20 1.67 16.86
CA ARG A 129 2.83 1.61 17.37
C ARG A 129 1.92 0.85 16.40
N GLY A 130 1.05 0.01 16.96
CA GLY A 130 0.10 -0.80 16.21
C GLY A 130 0.50 -2.27 16.13
N TYR A 131 -0.02 -2.95 15.12
CA TYR A 131 0.21 -4.39 14.96
C TYR A 131 1.64 -4.67 14.49
N ALA A 132 2.35 -5.54 15.21
CA ALA A 132 3.78 -5.73 15.06
C ALA A 132 4.22 -6.06 13.62
N ALA A 133 3.49 -6.94 12.93
CA ALA A 133 3.82 -7.29 11.54
C ALA A 133 3.75 -6.07 10.62
N TYR A 134 2.74 -5.21 10.83
CA TYR A 134 2.57 -4.00 10.02
C TYR A 134 3.66 -2.97 10.32
N CYS A 135 4.08 -2.84 11.58
CA CYS A 135 5.21 -1.98 11.95
C CYS A 135 6.50 -2.42 11.23
N HIS A 136 6.80 -3.73 11.19
CA HIS A 136 7.98 -4.21 10.49
C HIS A 136 7.86 -4.05 8.97
N ALA A 137 6.70 -4.36 8.38
CA ALA A 137 6.46 -4.18 6.96
C ALA A 137 6.58 -2.72 6.51
N VAL A 138 5.96 -1.78 7.24
CA VAL A 138 5.99 -0.36 6.89
C VAL A 138 7.38 0.26 7.06
N ASN A 139 8.18 -0.24 8.00
CA ASN A 139 9.58 0.17 8.14
C ASN A 139 10.44 -0.42 7.00
N ALA A 140 10.19 -1.66 6.59
CA ALA A 140 10.88 -2.25 5.44
C ALA A 140 10.51 -1.55 4.12
N MET A 141 9.26 -1.10 3.94
CA MET A 141 8.87 -0.22 2.82
C MET A 141 9.62 1.11 2.85
N ALA A 142 9.78 1.73 4.03
CA ALA A 142 10.59 2.94 4.14
C ALA A 142 12.06 2.72 3.71
N CYS A 143 12.65 1.56 4.02
CA CYS A 143 14.00 1.22 3.52
C CYS A 143 14.07 1.14 1.99
N LEU A 144 12.99 0.69 1.34
CA LEU A 144 12.91 0.52 -0.11
C LEU A 144 12.66 1.85 -0.84
N ASP A 145 11.75 2.66 -0.30
CA ASP A 145 11.32 3.93 -0.90
C ASP A 145 12.22 5.11 -0.50
N ASN A 146 13.00 4.97 0.58
CA ASN A 146 14.02 5.92 1.01
C ASN A 146 15.35 5.20 1.34
N PRO A 147 16.19 4.92 0.32
CA PRO A 147 17.44 4.19 0.51
C PRO A 147 18.45 4.89 1.44
N ALA A 148 18.35 6.22 1.59
CA ALA A 148 19.22 7.06 2.42
C ALA A 148 18.72 7.20 3.88
N TRP A 149 17.65 6.49 4.25
CA TRP A 149 17.11 6.52 5.60
C TRP A 149 18.13 6.01 6.63
N ASP A 150 18.52 6.88 7.56
CA ASP A 150 19.53 6.63 8.59
C ASP A 150 19.15 5.49 9.57
N ARG A 151 17.86 5.13 9.61
CA ARG A 151 17.32 4.05 10.46
C ARG A 151 17.21 2.70 9.74
N ARG A 152 17.65 2.61 8.47
CA ARG A 152 17.52 1.41 7.63
C ARG A 152 18.04 0.14 8.30
N ASP A 153 19.27 0.16 8.80
CA ASP A 153 19.90 -1.04 9.39
C ASP A 153 19.14 -1.50 10.64
N ALA A 154 18.77 -0.54 11.50
CA ALA A 154 17.97 -0.83 12.70
C ALA A 154 16.56 -1.35 12.37
N ALA A 155 15.95 -0.89 11.27
CA ALA A 155 14.66 -1.40 10.79
C ALA A 155 14.77 -2.86 10.32
N LEU A 156 15.77 -3.16 9.48
CA LEU A 156 15.99 -4.49 8.94
C LEU A 156 16.37 -5.50 10.02
N ASP A 157 17.24 -5.13 10.97
CA ASP A 157 17.63 -6.01 12.08
C ASP A 157 16.43 -6.39 12.96
N LYS A 158 15.56 -5.41 13.27
CA LYS A 158 14.32 -5.66 14.00
C LYS A 158 13.36 -6.57 13.22
N ALA A 159 13.27 -6.40 11.90
CA ALA A 159 12.44 -7.26 11.06
C ALA A 159 12.99 -8.69 11.00
N ARG A 160 14.31 -8.88 10.84
CA ARG A 160 14.95 -10.22 10.88
C ARG A 160 14.75 -10.90 12.23
N ALA A 161 14.87 -10.16 13.33
CA ALA A 161 14.58 -10.69 14.66
C ALA A 161 13.11 -11.15 14.80
N TYR A 162 12.17 -10.39 14.22
CA TYR A 162 10.76 -10.78 14.16
C TYR A 162 10.54 -12.08 13.37
N LEU A 163 11.17 -12.21 12.19
CA LEU A 163 11.10 -13.42 11.36
C LEU A 163 11.60 -14.67 12.11
N ASN A 164 12.63 -14.51 12.94
CA ASN A 164 13.24 -15.59 13.73
C ASN A 164 12.53 -15.86 15.08
N ALA A 165 11.59 -15.01 15.51
CA ALA A 165 10.95 -15.14 16.82
C ALA A 165 10.07 -16.40 16.93
N LYS A 166 10.21 -17.17 18.03
CA LYS A 166 9.34 -18.30 18.36
C LYS A 166 8.01 -17.76 18.87
N GLY A 167 6.90 -18.03 18.17
CA GLY A 167 5.54 -17.62 18.60
C GLY A 167 4.86 -16.53 17.78
N LYS A 168 5.44 -16.08 16.66
CA LYS A 168 4.71 -15.25 15.67
C LYS A 168 4.01 -16.15 14.64
N ALA A 169 2.84 -15.72 14.17
CA ALA A 169 2.09 -16.49 13.18
C ALA A 169 2.89 -16.56 11.87
N GLN A 170 2.85 -17.72 11.21
CA GLN A 170 3.63 -17.94 9.99
C GLN A 170 3.19 -17.01 8.85
N VAL A 171 1.91 -16.67 8.78
CA VAL A 171 1.39 -15.71 7.78
C VAL A 171 1.95 -14.30 8.00
N ASP A 172 2.12 -13.87 9.25
CA ASP A 172 2.70 -12.56 9.57
C ASP A 172 4.18 -12.52 9.23
N LYS A 173 4.90 -13.62 9.50
CA LYS A 173 6.29 -13.78 9.10
C LYS A 173 6.44 -13.76 7.59
N ALA A 174 5.57 -14.45 6.86
CA ALA A 174 5.56 -14.43 5.40
C ALA A 174 5.28 -13.01 4.87
N PHE A 175 4.34 -12.29 5.49
CA PHE A 175 4.04 -10.91 5.13
C PHE A 175 5.23 -9.97 5.35
N VAL A 176 5.89 -10.03 6.51
CA VAL A 176 7.10 -9.23 6.79
C VAL A 176 8.26 -9.68 5.90
N GLY A 177 8.41 -10.99 5.70
CA GLY A 177 9.47 -11.62 4.92
C GLY A 177 9.45 -11.17 3.46
N PHE A 178 8.26 -10.95 2.89
CA PHE A 178 8.11 -10.36 1.56
C PHE A 178 8.82 -9.00 1.43
N PHE A 179 8.60 -8.08 2.37
CA PHE A 179 9.22 -6.74 2.31
C PHE A 179 10.71 -6.77 2.67
N VAL A 180 11.12 -7.63 3.61
CA VAL A 180 12.55 -7.81 3.94
C VAL A 180 13.31 -8.37 2.74
N ALA A 181 12.77 -9.40 2.08
CA ALA A 181 13.37 -9.99 0.90
C ALA A 181 13.49 -8.98 -0.25
N LEU A 182 12.49 -8.10 -0.46
CA LEU A 182 12.62 -6.99 -1.40
C LEU A 182 13.77 -6.04 -1.01
N ALA A 183 13.84 -5.63 0.26
CA ALA A 183 14.86 -4.69 0.74
C ALA A 183 16.30 -5.25 0.67
N GLU A 184 16.43 -6.58 0.68
CA GLU A 184 17.68 -7.34 0.57
C GLU A 184 17.95 -7.84 -0.86
N ALA A 185 17.04 -7.58 -1.80
CA ALA A 185 17.07 -8.11 -3.17
C ALA A 185 17.16 -9.65 -3.26
N ASP A 186 16.63 -10.37 -2.26
CA ASP A 186 16.54 -11.83 -2.26
C ASP A 186 15.27 -12.31 -2.98
N ARG A 187 15.42 -12.68 -4.26
CA ARG A 187 14.30 -13.13 -5.10
C ARG A 187 13.70 -14.46 -4.66
N ALA A 188 14.52 -15.38 -4.12
CA ALA A 188 14.03 -16.69 -3.71
C ALA A 188 13.17 -16.54 -2.45
N ALA A 189 13.70 -15.84 -1.44
CA ALA A 189 12.96 -15.54 -0.22
C ALA A 189 11.70 -14.71 -0.49
N LEU A 190 11.73 -13.82 -1.49
CA LEU A 190 10.58 -13.03 -1.91
C LEU A 190 9.44 -13.92 -2.43
N ALA A 191 9.76 -14.84 -3.37
CA ALA A 191 8.79 -15.75 -3.94
C ALA A 191 8.20 -16.69 -2.87
N ASP A 192 9.06 -17.27 -2.02
CA ASP A 192 8.65 -18.15 -0.92
C ASP A 192 7.74 -17.43 0.07
N SER A 193 8.09 -16.19 0.44
CA SER A 193 7.29 -15.36 1.35
C SER A 193 5.94 -15.01 0.75
N LEU A 194 5.89 -14.67 -0.54
CA LEU A 194 4.65 -14.35 -1.23
C LEU A 194 3.72 -15.57 -1.34
N GLU A 195 4.25 -16.74 -1.67
CA GLU A 195 3.50 -18.00 -1.71
C GLU A 195 3.00 -18.42 -0.32
N ALA A 196 3.86 -18.36 0.70
CA ALA A 196 3.48 -18.64 2.09
C ALA A 196 2.39 -17.69 2.60
N PHE A 197 2.51 -16.39 2.28
CA PHE A 197 1.49 -15.41 2.62
C PHE A 197 0.16 -15.69 1.90
N ALA A 198 0.20 -15.96 0.60
CA ALA A 198 -0.99 -16.28 -0.18
C ALA A 198 -1.71 -17.54 0.32
N GLY A 199 -0.96 -18.58 0.71
CA GLY A 199 -1.50 -19.80 1.30
C GLY A 199 -2.03 -19.61 2.73
N GLY A 200 -1.42 -18.72 3.51
CA GLY A 200 -1.80 -18.40 4.89
C GLY A 200 -2.89 -17.34 5.02
N PHE A 201 -3.16 -16.56 3.98
CA PHE A 201 -3.97 -15.33 4.03
C PHE A 201 -5.30 -15.49 4.77
N LEU A 202 -6.12 -16.48 4.38
CA LEU A 202 -7.46 -16.69 4.94
C LEU A 202 -7.44 -17.18 6.40
N LYS A 203 -6.26 -17.59 6.89
CA LYS A 203 -6.03 -17.99 8.28
C LYS A 203 -5.53 -16.82 9.15
N SER A 204 -5.05 -15.74 8.53
CA SER A 204 -4.72 -14.50 9.26
C SER A 204 -5.98 -13.86 9.85
N ASP A 205 -5.82 -13.06 10.90
CA ASP A 205 -6.94 -12.30 11.46
C ASP A 205 -7.58 -11.41 10.39
N TRP A 206 -6.78 -10.74 9.56
CA TRP A 206 -7.29 -9.88 8.50
C TRP A 206 -8.05 -10.65 7.41
N GLY A 207 -7.44 -11.68 6.85
CA GLY A 207 -8.03 -12.44 5.74
C GLY A 207 -9.25 -13.25 6.14
N ARG A 208 -9.37 -13.66 7.41
CA ARG A 208 -10.57 -14.33 7.94
C ARG A 208 -11.80 -13.43 7.92
N TYR A 209 -11.63 -12.16 8.30
CA TYR A 209 -12.74 -11.20 8.33
C TYR A 209 -12.97 -10.51 6.99
N LYS A 210 -11.97 -10.49 6.10
CA LYS A 210 -12.04 -9.80 4.80
C LYS A 210 -11.56 -10.69 3.63
N PRO A 211 -12.14 -11.88 3.44
CA PRO A 211 -11.65 -12.84 2.45
C PRO A 211 -11.65 -12.30 1.01
N LEU A 212 -12.61 -11.44 0.68
CA LEU A 212 -12.74 -10.80 -0.65
C LEU A 212 -11.61 -9.84 -0.98
N THR A 213 -10.79 -9.43 -0.01
CA THR A 213 -9.64 -8.53 -0.24
C THR A 213 -8.39 -9.28 -0.68
N LYS A 214 -8.37 -10.63 -0.60
CA LYS A 214 -7.21 -11.44 -0.97
C LYS A 214 -6.68 -11.12 -2.38
N PRO A 215 -7.53 -11.04 -3.44
CA PRO A 215 -7.07 -10.73 -4.79
C PRO A 215 -6.39 -9.36 -4.86
N ALA A 216 -7.01 -8.34 -4.27
CA ALA A 216 -6.46 -6.99 -4.20
C ALA A 216 -5.11 -6.95 -3.48
N MET A 217 -4.99 -7.70 -2.37
CA MET A 217 -3.76 -7.77 -1.58
C MET A 217 -2.61 -8.37 -2.37
N LEU A 218 -2.81 -9.55 -2.96
CA LEU A 218 -1.77 -10.22 -3.75
C LEU A 218 -1.36 -9.39 -4.96
N LEU A 219 -2.35 -8.78 -5.65
CA LEU A 219 -2.09 -7.87 -6.76
C LEU A 219 -1.22 -6.68 -6.32
N SER A 220 -1.53 -6.08 -5.19
CA SER A 220 -0.82 -4.91 -4.67
C SER A 220 0.61 -5.25 -4.25
N MET A 221 0.83 -6.42 -3.64
CA MET A 221 2.17 -6.93 -3.34
C MET A 221 2.97 -7.19 -4.62
N VAL A 222 2.37 -7.84 -5.62
CA VAL A 222 3.02 -8.06 -6.93
C VAL A 222 3.36 -6.73 -7.61
N ALA A 223 2.44 -5.77 -7.60
CA ALA A 223 2.66 -4.44 -8.17
C ALA A 223 3.81 -3.71 -7.44
N TYR A 224 3.80 -3.72 -6.11
CA TYR A 224 4.87 -3.11 -5.31
C TYR A 224 6.22 -3.78 -5.58
N ALA A 225 6.30 -5.12 -5.61
CA ALA A 225 7.52 -5.81 -6.01
C ALA A 225 8.00 -5.38 -7.41
N GLY A 226 7.08 -5.26 -8.37
CA GLY A 226 7.38 -4.81 -9.73
C GLY A 226 7.95 -3.39 -9.81
N LEU A 227 7.68 -2.52 -8.82
CA LEU A 227 8.31 -1.20 -8.75
C LEU A 227 9.80 -1.32 -8.38
N HIS A 228 10.17 -2.25 -7.49
CA HIS A 228 11.51 -2.32 -6.89
C HIS A 228 12.43 -3.38 -7.49
N LEU A 229 11.90 -4.33 -8.26
CA LEU A 229 12.70 -5.37 -8.92
C LEU A 229 13.19 -4.91 -10.30
N GLU A 230 14.45 -5.23 -10.64
CA GLU A 230 15.01 -4.97 -11.98
C GLU A 230 14.36 -5.83 -13.08
N ALA A 231 13.92 -7.03 -12.72
CA ALA A 231 13.19 -7.94 -13.61
C ALA A 231 11.88 -8.40 -12.94
N PRO A 232 10.81 -8.68 -13.70
CA PRO A 232 9.56 -9.16 -13.14
C PRO A 232 9.71 -10.46 -12.32
N LEU A 233 8.73 -10.72 -11.47
CA LEU A 233 8.54 -12.06 -10.88
C LEU A 233 8.29 -13.08 -11.99
N ALA A 234 8.71 -14.33 -11.77
CA ALA A 234 8.52 -15.40 -12.74
C ALA A 234 7.01 -15.61 -13.03
N GLU A 235 6.65 -15.80 -14.30
CA GLU A 235 5.25 -16.00 -14.71
C GLU A 235 4.62 -17.21 -14.03
N ASP A 236 5.40 -18.26 -13.76
CA ASP A 236 4.94 -19.44 -13.02
C ASP A 236 4.51 -19.08 -11.59
N THR A 237 5.23 -18.18 -10.91
CA THR A 237 4.87 -17.68 -9.58
C THR A 237 3.58 -16.86 -9.67
N LEU A 238 3.48 -15.95 -10.63
CA LEU A 238 2.27 -15.14 -10.84
C LEU A 238 1.05 -16.02 -11.16
N SER A 239 1.22 -17.07 -11.96
CA SER A 239 0.18 -18.03 -12.35
C SER A 239 -0.40 -18.80 -11.17
N ARG A 240 0.44 -19.13 -10.17
CA ARG A 240 0.00 -19.81 -8.94
C ARG A 240 -0.73 -18.88 -7.97
N LEU A 241 -0.37 -17.60 -7.97
CA LEU A 241 -0.84 -16.63 -6.98
C LEU A 241 -2.11 -15.89 -7.41
N LEU A 242 -2.20 -15.54 -8.70
CA LEU A 242 -3.25 -14.69 -9.24
C LEU A 242 -4.13 -15.51 -10.21
N PRO A 243 -5.46 -15.53 -10.03
CA PRO A 243 -6.38 -16.13 -10.99
C PRO A 243 -6.15 -15.58 -12.40
N ALA A 244 -6.43 -16.39 -13.43
CA ALA A 244 -6.20 -16.01 -14.82
C ALA A 244 -6.95 -14.71 -15.20
N GLU A 245 -8.17 -14.56 -14.69
CA GLU A 245 -9.02 -13.40 -14.90
C GLU A 245 -8.38 -12.12 -14.30
N LEU A 246 -7.86 -12.22 -13.07
CA LEU A 246 -7.18 -11.11 -12.42
C LEU A 246 -5.90 -10.72 -13.16
N ARG A 247 -5.13 -11.72 -13.64
CA ARG A 247 -3.94 -11.46 -14.43
C ARG A 247 -4.26 -10.77 -15.75
N ALA A 248 -5.32 -11.19 -16.44
CA ALA A 248 -5.73 -10.57 -17.69
C ALA A 248 -6.12 -9.09 -17.49
N VAL A 249 -6.94 -8.80 -16.47
CA VAL A 249 -7.33 -7.42 -16.14
C VAL A 249 -6.11 -6.59 -15.72
N TRP A 250 -5.21 -7.17 -14.91
CA TRP A 250 -3.98 -6.50 -14.48
C TRP A 250 -3.05 -6.18 -15.65
N GLN A 251 -2.84 -7.11 -16.58
CA GLN A 251 -2.01 -6.89 -17.76
C GLN A 251 -2.60 -5.82 -18.67
N ALA A 252 -3.93 -5.81 -18.85
CA ALA A 252 -4.62 -4.75 -19.58
C ALA A 252 -4.46 -3.40 -18.88
N PHE A 253 -4.68 -3.34 -17.56
CA PHE A 253 -4.44 -2.15 -16.75
C PHE A 253 -3.00 -1.65 -16.88
N ALA A 254 -1.99 -2.52 -16.75
CA ALA A 254 -0.59 -2.14 -16.79
C ALA A 254 -0.19 -1.55 -18.14
N ARG A 255 -0.74 -2.10 -19.24
CA ARG A 255 -0.54 -1.57 -20.60
C ARG A 255 -1.20 -0.20 -20.79
N ASP A 256 -2.41 -0.03 -20.25
CA ASP A 256 -3.25 1.14 -20.51
C ASP A 256 -3.15 2.22 -19.40
N ARG A 257 -2.33 1.98 -18.37
CA ARG A 257 -2.21 2.81 -17.14
C ARG A 257 -1.98 4.28 -17.44
N ALA A 258 -1.04 4.60 -18.33
CA ALA A 258 -0.73 5.98 -18.68
C ALA A 258 -1.88 6.71 -19.39
N VAL A 259 -2.77 5.97 -20.07
CA VAL A 259 -3.98 6.54 -20.69
C VAL A 259 -5.05 6.75 -19.62
N LEU A 260 -5.27 5.75 -18.75
CA LEU A 260 -6.24 5.82 -17.65
C LEU A 260 -5.91 6.95 -16.66
N ALA A 261 -4.62 7.17 -16.40
CA ALA A 261 -4.15 8.23 -15.51
C ALA A 261 -4.42 9.66 -16.02
N ARG A 262 -4.72 9.85 -17.32
CA ARG A 262 -5.01 11.18 -17.90
C ARG A 262 -6.41 11.69 -17.58
N SER A 263 -7.31 10.83 -17.14
CA SER A 263 -8.67 11.20 -16.73
C SER A 263 -8.98 10.59 -15.36
N PRO A 264 -8.27 11.00 -14.30
CA PRO A 264 -8.44 10.40 -12.98
C PRO A 264 -9.84 10.70 -12.46
N PHE A 265 -10.47 9.67 -11.87
CA PHE A 265 -11.74 9.84 -11.17
C PHE A 265 -11.66 10.96 -10.13
N ARG A 266 -12.75 11.73 -10.00
CA ARG A 266 -12.93 12.74 -8.97
C ARG A 266 -14.32 12.59 -8.34
N PHE A 267 -14.39 12.63 -7.02
CA PHE A 267 -15.65 12.68 -6.30
C PHE A 267 -16.40 13.99 -6.61
N GLY A 268 -17.69 13.89 -6.92
CA GLY A 268 -18.58 15.05 -7.03
C GLY A 268 -19.06 15.55 -5.67
N ALA A 269 -19.84 16.64 -5.66
CA ALA A 269 -20.55 17.07 -4.46
C ALA A 269 -21.50 15.96 -3.95
N PRO A 270 -21.64 15.76 -2.62
CA PRO A 270 -21.06 16.55 -1.53
C PRO A 270 -19.66 16.10 -1.08
N LEU A 271 -19.09 15.08 -1.73
CA LEU A 271 -17.85 14.42 -1.35
C LEU A 271 -16.59 15.02 -2.01
N ALA A 272 -16.72 16.19 -2.66
CA ALA A 272 -15.63 16.80 -3.42
C ALA A 272 -14.35 17.03 -2.59
N PHE A 273 -14.47 17.21 -1.28
CA PHE A 273 -13.35 17.34 -0.34
C PHE A 273 -12.46 16.09 -0.26
N LEU A 274 -12.95 14.91 -0.65
CA LEU A 274 -12.13 13.69 -0.72
C LEU A 274 -11.10 13.74 -1.87
N ASN A 275 -11.22 14.69 -2.79
CA ASN A 275 -10.24 14.87 -3.85
C ASN A 275 -9.02 15.68 -3.43
N ASP A 276 -9.09 16.36 -2.27
CA ASP A 276 -8.05 17.27 -1.81
C ASP A 276 -6.78 16.48 -1.48
N GLY A 277 -5.63 17.01 -1.89
CA GLY A 277 -4.32 16.38 -1.63
C GLY A 277 -4.03 15.10 -2.41
N LEU A 278 -4.90 14.70 -3.35
CA LEU A 278 -4.54 13.73 -4.40
C LEU A 278 -3.39 14.32 -5.24
N LEU A 279 -2.16 13.91 -4.91
CA LEU A 279 -0.99 14.16 -5.74
C LEU A 279 -1.26 13.64 -7.15
N PRO A 280 -0.76 14.32 -8.20
CA PRO A 280 -0.81 13.74 -9.53
C PRO A 280 -0.14 12.36 -9.46
N PHE A 281 -0.87 11.31 -9.81
CA PHE A 281 -0.34 9.96 -10.01
C PHE A 281 0.61 9.88 -11.22
N ALA A 282 1.23 11.01 -11.60
CA ALA A 282 2.18 11.07 -12.66
C ALA A 282 3.36 10.17 -12.29
N ASP A 283 3.66 9.23 -13.18
CA ASP A 283 4.96 8.60 -13.27
C ASP A 283 5.97 9.71 -13.64
N ASP A 284 6.30 10.59 -12.70
CA ASP A 284 7.54 11.34 -12.83
C ASP A 284 8.65 10.29 -12.70
N GLU A 285 9.23 9.91 -13.83
CA GLU A 285 10.49 9.17 -13.96
C GLU A 285 11.68 9.85 -13.22
N ALA A 286 11.43 10.89 -12.43
CA ALA A 286 12.39 11.81 -11.87
C ALA A 286 12.49 11.78 -10.33
N ALA A 287 12.16 10.66 -9.67
CA ALA A 287 12.75 10.43 -8.35
C ALA A 287 14.23 10.08 -8.58
N PRO A 288 15.20 10.89 -8.12
CA PRO A 288 16.61 10.64 -8.38
C PRO A 288 16.97 9.29 -7.78
N ARG A 289 17.38 8.34 -8.62
CA ARG A 289 18.09 7.15 -8.15
C ARG A 289 19.28 7.65 -7.37
N ALA A 290 19.30 7.41 -6.05
CA ALA A 290 20.48 7.65 -5.24
C ALA A 290 21.69 7.02 -5.95
N PRO A 291 22.84 7.71 -6.02
CA PRO A 291 23.99 7.21 -6.74
C PRO A 291 24.36 5.84 -6.19
N SER A 292 24.43 4.85 -7.09
CA SER A 292 24.97 3.53 -6.80
C SER A 292 26.43 3.71 -6.38
N HIS A 293 26.70 3.76 -5.09
CA HIS A 293 28.06 3.56 -4.62
C HIS A 293 28.40 2.08 -4.80
N SER A 294 29.02 1.76 -5.94
CA SER A 294 29.79 0.53 -6.08
C SER A 294 30.81 0.48 -4.94
N PRO A 295 30.97 -0.66 -4.25
CA PRO A 295 32.02 -0.81 -3.28
C PRO A 295 33.35 -0.68 -4.03
N ALA A 296 34.18 0.29 -3.64
CA ALA A 296 35.55 0.37 -4.12
C ALA A 296 36.28 -0.91 -3.73
N THR A 297 36.44 -1.81 -4.69
CA THR A 297 37.42 -2.87 -4.64
C THR A 297 38.80 -2.26 -4.90
N GLY A 298 39.72 -2.50 -3.97
CA GLY A 298 41.13 -2.15 -4.13
C GLY A 298 41.62 -1.29 -2.96
N GLY A 299 42.59 -1.70 -2.16
CA GLY A 299 43.43 -2.87 -2.20
C GLY A 299 44.29 -2.87 -0.94
N LYS A 300 44.76 -4.05 -0.54
CA LYS A 300 45.80 -4.21 0.47
C LYS A 300 46.96 -3.26 0.16
N ARG A 301 47.38 -2.49 1.16
CA ARG A 301 48.79 -2.22 1.39
C ARG A 301 49.10 -2.58 2.84
N SER A 302 49.77 -3.71 3.00
CA SER A 302 50.86 -3.78 3.97
C SER A 302 51.83 -2.65 3.63
N ASP A 303 52.38 -1.98 4.62
CA ASP A 303 53.80 -2.16 4.94
C ASP A 303 54.15 -1.42 6.22
N THR A 304 54.92 -2.16 7.00
CA THR A 304 55.72 -1.87 8.18
C THR A 304 56.77 -0.77 7.90
N GLU A 305 57.31 -0.20 8.98
CA GLU A 305 58.57 0.59 9.09
C GLU A 305 58.50 2.12 8.89
N MET A 306 58.27 2.87 9.98
CA MET A 306 59.31 3.49 10.84
C MET A 306 58.65 4.14 12.06
#